data_AF-A0AAW9IVC7-F1
#
_entry.id   AF-A0AAW9IVC7-F1
#
_cell.length_a   1.000
_cell.length_b   1.000
_cell.length_c   1.000
_cell.angle_alpha   90.00
_cell.angle_beta   90.00
_cell.angle_gamma   90.00
#
_symmetry.space_group_name_H-M   'P 1'
#
loop_
_entity.id
_entity.type
_entity.pdbx_description
1 polymer ?
#
loop_
_entity_poly.entity_id
_entity_poly.type
_entity_poly.pdbx_seq_one_letter_code
_entity_poly.pdbx_strand_id
1 'polypeptide(L)'
;LEATEGQVKLYNNQVFVADNIKEVIPDFLLLLKGAIDCPDLPLNVSRSFLQKDKDVIKISKHIVKKVADKLVGLYKNERENFNNFWKDIQIFIKYGCLRDESFYENIKDIIIFRRLNGEYIT
;
A
#
# COMPACT_ATOMS: atom_id res chain seq x y z
N LEU A 1 7.65 -1.84 23.60
CA LEU A 1 7.69 -2.31 22.20
C LEU A 1 7.86 -1.09 21.34
N GLU A 2 9.10 -0.75 20.97
CA GLU A 2 9.29 0.23 19.89
C GLU A 2 8.67 -0.39 18.65
N ALA A 3 7.52 0.14 18.23
CA ALA A 3 6.91 -0.23 16.96
C ALA A 3 7.95 0.12 15.90
N THR A 4 8.56 -0.90 15.28
CA THR A 4 9.49 -0.68 14.19
C THR A 4 8.69 0.02 13.10
N GLU A 5 8.92 1.32 12.90
CA GLU A 5 8.29 2.05 11.78
C GLU A 5 8.58 1.25 10.50
N GLY A 6 7.54 0.91 9.74
CA GLY A 6 7.74 0.25 8.46
C GLY A 6 8.61 1.14 7.58
N GLN A 7 9.49 0.50 6.82
CA GLN A 7 10.45 1.19 5.95
C GLN A 7 10.16 0.80 4.52
N VAL A 8 9.64 1.74 3.75
CA VAL A 8 9.47 1.63 2.31
C VAL A 8 10.58 2.45 1.65
N LYS A 9 11.47 1.76 0.97
CA LYS A 9 12.57 2.34 0.21
C LYS A 9 12.06 2.80 -1.16
N LEU A 10 12.45 3.99 -1.58
CA LEU A 10 12.04 4.54 -2.86
C LEU A 10 13.23 4.60 -3.81
N TYR A 11 13.02 4.09 -5.02
CA TYR A 11 13.99 4.05 -6.09
C TYR A 11 13.45 4.77 -7.33
N ASN A 12 14.35 5.32 -8.12
CA ASN A 12 14.09 5.75 -9.49
C ASN A 12 15.06 4.99 -10.39
N ASN A 13 14.54 4.16 -11.30
CA ASN A 13 15.35 3.38 -12.22
C ASN A 13 16.46 2.61 -11.49
N GLN A 14 16.09 1.89 -10.41
CA GLN A 14 17.00 1.14 -9.54
C GLN A 14 18.02 1.97 -8.74
N VAL A 15 18.02 3.30 -8.86
CA VAL A 15 18.84 4.20 -8.05
C VAL A 15 18.09 4.56 -6.79
N PHE A 16 18.72 4.37 -5.63
CA PHE A 16 18.12 4.72 -4.33
C PHE A 16 17.92 6.24 -4.22
N VAL A 17 16.72 6.65 -3.81
CA VAL A 17 16.35 8.06 -3.67
C VAL A 17 16.22 8.43 -2.19
N ALA A 18 15.30 7.80 -1.47
CA ALA A 18 15.08 8.04 -0.04
C ALA A 18 14.22 6.95 0.61
N ASP A 19 14.14 6.97 1.93
CA ASP A 19 13.21 6.17 2.72
C ASP A 19 11.96 6.98 3.10
N ASN A 20 10.79 6.33 3.12
CA ASN A 20 9.56 6.85 3.76
C ASN A 20 9.17 8.29 3.36
N ILE A 21 9.22 8.62 2.07
CA ILE A 21 8.70 9.91 1.56
C ILE A 21 7.17 9.94 1.73
N LYS A 22 6.68 10.54 2.83
CA LYS A 22 5.25 10.59 3.21
C LYS A 22 4.38 11.29 2.16
N GLU A 23 4.95 12.24 1.42
CA GLU A 23 4.25 12.94 0.34
C GLU A 23 3.93 12.00 -0.85
N VAL A 24 4.71 10.94 -1.04
CA VAL A 24 4.58 9.99 -2.16
C VAL A 24 3.93 8.68 -1.70
N ILE A 25 4.37 8.15 -0.55
CA ILE A 25 3.97 6.84 -0.04
C ILE A 25 2.75 7.01 0.85
N PRO A 26 1.60 6.39 0.51
CA PRO A 26 0.42 6.40 1.35
C PRO A 26 0.71 5.89 2.77
N ASP A 27 0.21 6.59 3.78
CA ASP A 27 0.44 6.29 5.20
C ASP A 27 0.23 4.81 5.57
N PHE A 28 -0.80 4.18 5.00
CA PHE A 28 -1.11 2.79 5.33
C PHE A 28 -0.05 1.81 4.85
N LEU A 29 0.73 2.15 3.81
CA LEU A 29 1.88 1.35 3.37
C LEU A 29 3.08 1.44 4.32
N LEU A 30 3.16 2.49 5.15
CA LEU A 30 4.25 2.66 6.13
C LEU A 30 4.17 1.65 7.29
N LEU A 31 3.13 0.82 7.35
CA LEU A 31 3.07 -0.35 8.24
C LEU A 31 3.88 -1.54 7.69
N LEU A 32 4.28 -1.49 6.43
CA LEU A 32 4.99 -2.56 5.73
C LEU A 32 6.47 -2.21 5.54
N LYS A 33 7.28 -3.23 5.29
CA LYS A 33 8.65 -3.07 4.81
C LYS A 33 8.72 -3.48 3.35
N GLY A 34 9.35 -2.66 2.52
CA GLY A 34 9.40 -2.92 1.09
C GLY A 34 10.23 -1.93 0.31
N ALA A 35 10.18 -2.06 -1.02
CA ALA A 35 10.79 -1.14 -1.96
C ALA A 35 9.80 -0.82 -3.08
N ILE A 36 9.81 0.43 -3.53
CA ILE A 36 9.05 0.91 -4.68
C ILE A 36 10.06 1.49 -5.66
N ASP A 37 10.07 0.98 -6.89
CA ASP A 37 10.78 1.60 -8.00
C ASP A 37 9.79 2.40 -8.85
N CYS A 38 9.95 3.72 -8.85
CA CYS A 38 9.09 4.67 -9.54
C CYS A 38 9.94 5.52 -10.49
N PRO A 39 10.00 5.16 -11.79
CA PRO A 39 10.74 5.92 -12.80
C PRO A 39 10.25 7.36 -12.99
N ASP A 40 8.98 7.62 -12.64
CA ASP A 40 8.34 8.93 -12.74
C ASP A 40 8.69 9.85 -11.57
N LEU A 41 9.34 9.35 -10.51
CA LEU A 41 9.75 10.16 -9.38
C LEU A 41 10.98 11.02 -9.74
N PRO A 42 10.99 12.34 -9.51
CA PRO A 42 12.18 13.15 -9.77
C PRO A 42 13.36 12.71 -8.91
N LEU A 43 14.58 12.67 -9.47
CA LEU A 43 15.80 12.32 -8.71
C LEU A 43 16.20 13.41 -7.70
N ASN A 44 15.89 14.67 -8.00
CA ASN A 44 16.16 15.84 -7.17
C ASN A 44 14.99 16.15 -6.22
N VAL A 45 14.68 15.22 -5.32
CA VAL A 45 13.63 15.41 -4.33
C VAL A 45 14.08 16.31 -3.18
N SER A 46 13.62 17.57 -3.17
CA SER A 46 13.59 18.35 -1.93
C SER A 46 12.22 18.19 -1.26
N ARG A 47 12.15 18.22 0.07
CA ARG A 47 10.87 18.16 0.81
C ARG A 47 9.92 19.30 0.40
N SER A 48 10.46 20.49 0.12
CA SER A 48 9.68 21.64 -0.36
C SER A 48 9.06 21.42 -1.74
N PHE A 49 9.80 20.75 -2.64
CA PHE A 49 9.33 20.43 -3.99
C PHE A 49 8.18 19.41 -3.95
N LEU A 50 8.34 18.34 -3.16
CA LEU A 50 7.37 17.24 -3.10
C LEU A 50 5.99 17.65 -2.58
N GLN A 51 5.92 18.61 -1.66
CA GLN A 51 4.66 19.05 -1.05
C GLN A 51 3.75 19.83 -2.00
N LYS A 52 4.28 20.38 -3.09
CA LYS A 52 3.54 21.26 -4.02
C LYS A 52 3.31 20.64 -5.39
N ASP A 53 3.81 19.43 -5.62
CA ASP A 53 3.83 18.83 -6.94
C ASP A 53 2.57 17.99 -7.20
N LYS A 54 1.86 18.32 -8.29
CA LYS A 54 0.68 17.57 -8.73
C LYS A 54 1.04 16.15 -9.20
N ASP A 55 2.26 15.95 -9.68
CA ASP A 55 2.74 14.66 -10.15
C ASP A 55 3.04 13.71 -8.99
N VAL A 56 3.49 14.23 -7.84
CA VAL A 56 3.61 13.44 -6.60
C VAL A 56 2.27 12.85 -6.16
N ILE A 57 1.19 13.64 -6.23
CA ILE A 57 -0.17 13.15 -5.92
C ILE A 57 -0.58 12.06 -6.92
N LYS A 58 -0.27 12.21 -8.21
CA LYS A 58 -0.58 11.18 -9.22
C LYS A 58 0.20 9.90 -8.96
N ILE A 59 1.49 10.00 -8.63
CA ILE A 59 2.34 8.85 -8.28
C ILE A 59 1.75 8.13 -7.06
N SER A 60 1.40 8.87 -6.01
CA SER A 60 0.79 8.30 -4.81
C SER A 60 -0.49 7.52 -5.13
N LYS A 61 -1.41 8.12 -5.89
CA LYS A 61 -2.63 7.44 -6.36
C LYS A 61 -2.34 6.21 -7.22
N HIS A 62 -1.31 6.28 -8.05
CA HIS A 62 -0.89 5.15 -8.87
C HIS A 62 -0.39 3.98 -8.01
N ILE A 63 0.39 4.27 -6.97
CA ILE A 63 0.85 3.27 -5.99
C ILE A 63 -0.36 2.61 -5.30
N VAL A 64 -1.31 3.41 -4.79
CA VAL A 64 -2.55 2.89 -4.16
C VAL A 64 -3.28 1.94 -5.12
N LYS A 65 -3.46 2.35 -6.37
CA LYS A 65 -4.12 1.54 -7.40
C LYS A 65 -3.39 0.23 -7.65
N LYS A 66 -2.06 0.27 -7.83
CA LYS A 66 -1.24 -0.94 -8.07
C LYS A 66 -1.34 -1.95 -6.93
N VAL A 67 -1.36 -1.46 -5.69
CA VAL A 67 -1.52 -2.30 -4.50
C VAL A 67 -2.91 -2.94 -4.47
N ALA A 68 -3.96 -2.15 -4.71
CA ALA A 68 -5.33 -2.67 -4.80
C ALA A 68 -5.48 -3.72 -5.90
N ASP A 69 -5.01 -3.43 -7.11
CA ASP A 69 -5.05 -4.35 -8.26
C ASP A 69 -4.34 -5.68 -7.94
N LYS A 70 -3.19 -5.63 -7.26
CA LYS A 70 -2.46 -6.83 -6.85
C LYS A 70 -3.22 -7.65 -5.82
N LEU A 71 -3.83 -7.00 -4.81
CA LEU A 71 -4.64 -7.68 -3.81
C LEU A 71 -5.86 -8.37 -4.45
N VAL A 72 -6.55 -7.69 -5.36
CA VAL A 72 -7.68 -8.25 -6.11
C VAL A 72 -7.22 -9.42 -7.00
N GLY A 73 -6.06 -9.29 -7.65
CA GLY A 73 -5.47 -10.38 -8.43
C GLY A 73 -5.13 -11.61 -7.59
N LEU A 74 -4.51 -11.40 -6.41
CA LEU A 74 -4.21 -12.49 -5.47
C LEU A 74 -5.49 -13.16 -4.97
N TYR A 75 -6.51 -12.38 -4.65
CA TYR A 75 -7.81 -12.91 -4.24
C TYR A 75 -8.45 -13.81 -5.31
N LYS A 76 -8.45 -13.35 -6.57
CA LYS A 76 -9.12 -14.04 -7.69
C LYS A 76 -8.36 -15.27 -8.16
N ASN A 77 -7.03 -15.19 -8.23
CA ASN A 77 -6.20 -16.20 -8.87
C ASN A 77 -5.56 -17.17 -7.87
N GLU A 78 -5.38 -16.74 -6.61
CA GLU A 78 -4.61 -17.46 -5.60
C GLU A 78 -5.37 -17.47 -4.25
N ARG A 79 -6.65 -17.86 -4.29
CA ARG A 79 -7.57 -17.75 -3.14
C ARG A 79 -7.08 -18.43 -1.86
N GLU A 80 -6.47 -19.60 -1.98
CA GLU A 80 -5.93 -20.35 -0.85
C GLU A 80 -4.76 -19.58 -0.20
N ASN A 81 -3.81 -19.11 -1.00
CA ASN A 81 -2.71 -18.27 -0.54
C ASN A 81 -3.23 -17.01 0.14
N PHE A 82 -4.20 -16.33 -0.49
CA PHE A 82 -4.82 -15.13 0.04
C PHE A 82 -5.43 -15.34 1.43
N ASN A 83 -6.12 -16.47 1.63
CA ASN A 83 -6.68 -16.82 2.94
C ASN A 83 -5.59 -17.11 3.98
N ASN A 84 -4.50 -17.77 3.59
CA ASN A 84 -3.41 -18.14 4.48
C ASN A 84 -2.71 -16.92 5.09
N PHE A 85 -2.41 -15.90 4.27
CA PHE A 85 -1.74 -14.68 4.76
C PHE A 85 -2.69 -13.56 5.19
N TRP A 86 -4.02 -13.73 5.04
CA TRP A 86 -5.00 -12.70 5.42
C TRP A 86 -4.84 -12.25 6.87
N LYS A 87 -4.55 -13.18 7.78
CA LYS A 87 -4.38 -12.86 9.20
C LYS A 87 -3.27 -11.84 9.45
N ASP A 88 -2.21 -11.88 8.64
CA ASP A 88 -1.05 -11.01 8.77
C ASP A 88 -1.28 -9.65 8.11
N ILE A 89 -1.97 -9.62 6.96
CA ILE A 89 -2.17 -8.39 6.18
C ILE A 89 -3.48 -7.65 6.45
N GLN A 90 -4.43 -8.26 7.17
CA GLN A 90 -5.76 -7.65 7.38
C GLN A 90 -5.69 -6.30 8.09
N ILE A 91 -4.72 -6.09 8.98
CA ILE A 91 -4.57 -4.84 9.73
C ILE A 91 -4.19 -3.73 8.77
N PHE A 92 -3.20 -4.00 7.92
CA PHE A 92 -2.77 -3.12 6.84
C PHE A 92 -3.92 -2.77 5.89
N ILE A 93 -4.66 -3.79 5.42
CA ILE A 93 -5.77 -3.63 4.49
C ILE A 93 -6.89 -2.77 5.11
N LYS A 94 -7.34 -3.12 6.32
CA LYS A 94 -8.42 -2.40 7.00
C LYS A 94 -8.02 -0.96 7.34
N TYR A 95 -6.77 -0.75 7.75
CA TYR A 95 -6.25 0.60 7.96
C TYR A 95 -6.22 1.39 6.66
N GLY A 96 -5.79 0.78 5.55
CA GLY A 96 -5.86 1.38 4.22
C GLY A 96 -7.27 1.81 3.83
N CYS A 97 -8.27 0.96 4.05
CA CYS A 97 -9.67 1.29 3.77
C CYS A 97 -10.19 2.49 4.59
N LEU A 98 -9.72 2.65 5.83
CA LEU A 98 -10.11 3.77 6.69
C LEU A 98 -9.41 5.08 6.30
N ARG A 99 -8.24 5.00 5.68
CA ARG A 99 -7.40 6.16 5.34
C ARG A 99 -7.59 6.65 3.92
N ASP A 100 -7.98 5.77 3.00
CA ASP A 100 -8.16 6.08 1.59
C ASP A 100 -9.46 5.45 1.06
N GLU A 101 -10.43 6.31 0.77
CA GLU A 101 -11.75 5.92 0.24
C GLU A 101 -11.64 5.26 -1.15
N SER A 102 -10.75 5.76 -2.01
CA SER A 102 -10.51 5.16 -3.32
C SER A 102 -9.90 3.76 -3.18
N PHE A 103 -9.04 3.54 -2.19
CA PHE A 103 -8.53 2.21 -1.91
C PHE A 103 -9.66 1.29 -1.47
N TYR A 104 -10.49 1.73 -0.51
CA TYR A 104 -11.66 0.97 -0.04
C TYR A 104 -12.57 0.55 -1.20
N GLU A 105 -12.96 1.48 -2.06
CA GLU A 105 -13.85 1.20 -3.19
C GLU A 105 -13.30 0.11 -4.13
N ASN A 106 -11.97 0.06 -4.31
CA ASN A 106 -11.33 -0.93 -5.17
C ASN A 106 -11.19 -2.32 -4.53
N ILE A 107 -11.22 -2.43 -3.21
CA ILE A 107 -10.93 -3.69 -2.50
C ILE A 107 -12.05 -4.19 -1.58
N LYS A 108 -13.15 -3.46 -1.43
CA LYS A 108 -14.25 -3.82 -0.52
C LYS A 108 -14.77 -5.25 -0.72
N ASP A 109 -14.82 -5.73 -1.95
CA ASP A 109 -15.35 -7.07 -2.31
C ASP A 109 -14.39 -8.22 -1.96
N ILE A 110 -13.16 -7.92 -1.54
CA ILE A 110 -12.14 -8.93 -1.18
C ILE A 110 -11.81 -8.92 0.32
N ILE A 111 -12.46 -8.06 1.11
CA ILE A 111 -12.24 -7.96 2.56
C ILE A 111 -12.87 -9.17 3.23
N ILE A 112 -12.08 -9.93 3.97
CA ILE A 112 -12.56 -11.13 4.66
C ILE A 112 -12.95 -10.83 6.11
N PHE A 113 -14.16 -11.22 6.48
CA PHE A 113 -14.69 -11.20 7.83
C PHE A 113 -14.76 -12.60 8.43
N ARG A 114 -14.41 -12.73 9.71
CA ARG A 114 -14.54 -13.98 10.46
C ARG A 114 -15.91 -14.04 11.12
N ARG A 115 -16.68 -15.08 10.82
CA ARG A 115 -17.95 -15.38 11.49
C ARG A 115 -17.74 -15.99 12.88
N LEU A 116 -18.79 -15.95 13.69
CA LEU A 116 -18.82 -16.52 15.04
C LEU A 116 -18.55 -18.04 15.07
N ASN A 117 -18.89 -18.74 13.99
CA ASN A 117 -18.61 -20.17 13.80
C ASN A 117 -17.18 -20.45 13.28
N GLY A 118 -16.37 -19.42 13.09
CA GLY A 118 -14.99 -19.55 12.61
C GLY A 118 -14.82 -19.56 11.09
N GLU A 119 -15.90 -19.51 10.31
CA GLU A 119 -15.85 -19.43 8.85
C GLU A 119 -15.48 -18.03 8.37
N TYR A 120 -14.81 -17.95 7.22
CA TYR A 120 -14.43 -16.69 6.57
C TYR A 120 -15.39 -16.37 5.43
N ILE A 121 -16.02 -15.20 5.47
CA ILE A 121 -16.84 -14.67 4.37
C ILE A 121 -16.25 -13.37 3.85
N THR A 122 -16.51 -13.08 2.58
CA THR A 122 -16.23 -11.80 1.92
C THR A 122 -17.52 -11.04 1.73
#